data_AF-W4QU69-F1
#
_entry.id   AF-W4QU69-F1
#
_cell.length_a   1.000
_cell.length_b   1.000
_cell.length_c   1.000
_cell.angle_alpha   90.00
_cell.angle_beta   90.00
_cell.angle_gamma   90.00
#
_symmetry.space_group_name_H-M   'P 1'
#
loop_
_entity.id
_entity.type
_entity.pdbx_description
1 polymer ?
#
loop_
_entity_poly.entity_id
_entity_poly.type
_entity_poly.pdbx_seq_one_letter_code
_entity_poly.pdbx_strand_id
1 'polypeptide(L)'
;MEKQEIMQKIKHLQHNKGEYEIFIHHRPPEEHGDAVKLLLNDDDSFQAVVFDPDTKEVFSEKTFQNEKETYTFIVKTLEPKKDDNAGLEYIDLDITEPKGTLGD
;
A
#
# COMPACT_ATOMS: atom_id res chain seq x y z
N MET A 1 12.36 6.94 3.89
CA MET A 1 11.33 7.83 3.33
C MET A 1 10.57 8.45 4.49
N GLU A 2 10.22 9.74 4.45
CA GLU A 2 9.53 10.39 5.58
C GLU A 2 8.00 10.17 5.52
N LYS A 3 7.37 9.91 6.67
CA LYS A 3 5.91 9.69 6.78
C LYS A 3 5.09 10.80 6.11
N GLN A 4 5.51 12.05 6.28
CA GLN A 4 4.81 13.21 5.73
C GLN A 4 4.82 13.21 4.20
N GLU A 5 5.93 12.80 3.58
CA GLU A 5 6.06 12.70 2.13
C GLU A 5 5.10 11.66 1.56
N ILE A 6 5.01 10.48 2.20
CA ILE A 6 4.12 9.41 1.75
C ILE A 6 2.65 9.85 1.82
N MET A 7 2.25 10.44 2.95
CA MET A 7 0.90 10.96 3.15
C MET A 7 0.53 12.06 2.15
N GLN A 8 1.47 12.95 1.81
CA GLN A 8 1.20 13.99 0.81
C GLN A 8 0.98 13.41 -0.58
N LYS A 9 1.76 12.41 -0.99
CA LYS A 9 1.59 11.73 -2.27
C LYS A 9 0.24 11.01 -2.38
N ILE A 10 -0.17 10.32 -1.31
CA ILE A 10 -1.50 9.66 -1.25
C ILE A 10 -2.62 10.70 -1.40
N LYS A 11 -2.54 11.83 -0.69
CA LYS A 11 -3.53 12.91 -0.83
C LYS A 11 -3.51 13.54 -2.22
N HIS A 12 -2.33 13.68 -2.82
CA HIS A 12 -2.20 14.23 -4.17
C HIS A 12 -2.99 13.41 -5.20
N LEU A 13 -2.98 12.08 -5.06
CA LEU A 13 -3.78 11.18 -5.91
C LEU A 13 -5.29 11.42 -5.78
N GLN A 14 -5.79 11.73 -4.58
CA GLN A 14 -7.20 12.05 -4.37
C GLN A 14 -7.65 13.33 -5.09
N HIS A 15 -6.72 14.27 -5.28
CA HIS A 15 -7.00 15.49 -6.03
C HIS A 15 -6.85 15.32 -7.54
N ASN A 16 -6.03 14.36 -8.00
CA ASN A 16 -5.74 14.11 -9.40
C ASN A 16 -6.07 12.65 -9.80
N LYS A 17 -7.36 12.35 -9.93
CA LYS A 17 -7.84 11.04 -10.40
C LYS A 17 -7.22 10.70 -11.76
N GLY A 18 -6.66 9.50 -11.89
CA GLY A 18 -6.01 9.01 -13.11
C GLY A 18 -4.48 9.19 -13.16
N GLU A 19 -3.88 9.87 -12.17
CA GLU A 19 -2.43 9.87 -12.00
C GLU A 19 -1.97 8.69 -11.12
N TYR A 20 -0.68 8.39 -11.17
CA TYR A 20 -0.05 7.40 -10.30
C TYR A 20 1.17 8.00 -9.61
N GLU A 21 1.38 7.61 -8.37
CA GLU A 21 2.57 7.98 -7.60
C GLU A 21 3.47 6.76 -7.47
N ILE A 22 4.77 6.95 -7.67
CA ILE A 22 5.76 5.89 -7.44
C ILE A 22 6.53 6.23 -6.16
N PHE A 23 6.61 5.25 -5.28
CA PHE A 23 7.40 5.26 -4.08
C PHE A 23 8.58 4.32 -4.29
N ILE A 24 9.80 4.86 -4.38
CA ILE A 24 11.02 4.07 -4.58
C ILE A 24 11.90 4.28 -3.36
N HIS A 25 12.38 3.19 -2.76
CA HIS A 25 13.43 3.29 -1.76
C HIS A 25 14.73 2.74 -2.34
N HIS A 26 15.68 3.63 -2.63
CA HIS A 26 17.02 3.24 -3.12
C HIS A 26 17.78 2.50 -2.02
N ARG A 27 17.71 1.17 -2.04
CA ARG A 27 18.56 0.27 -1.26
C ARG A 27 19.57 -0.41 -2.18
N PRO A 28 20.64 -1.04 -1.65
CA PRO A 28 21.37 -2.04 -2.42
C PRO A 28 20.39 -3.13 -2.93
N PRO A 29 20.65 -3.74 -4.09
CA PRO A 29 19.73 -4.70 -4.70
C PRO A 29 19.39 -5.83 -3.70
N GLU A 30 18.13 -5.89 -3.27
CA GLU A 30 17.57 -6.97 -2.45
C GLU A 30 16.76 -7.94 -3.34
N GLU A 31 16.46 -9.14 -2.85
CA GLU A 31 15.67 -10.16 -3.57
C GLU A 31 14.14 -9.86 -3.61
N HIS A 32 13.72 -8.66 -3.22
CA HIS A 32 12.30 -8.27 -3.10
C HIS A 32 12.07 -6.85 -3.63
N GLY A 33 10.93 -6.63 -4.30
CA GLY A 33 10.64 -5.36 -4.98
C GLY A 33 10.80 -4.10 -4.11
N ASP A 34 11.65 -3.19 -4.59
CA ASP A 34 12.04 -1.95 -3.92
C ASP A 34 11.16 -0.72 -4.25
N ALA A 35 10.11 -0.92 -5.03
CA ALA A 35 9.19 0.13 -5.43
C ALA A 35 7.72 -0.25 -5.26
N VAL A 36 6.91 0.75 -4.91
CA VAL A 36 5.45 0.65 -4.90
C VAL A 36 4.88 1.71 -5.84
N LYS A 37 4.10 1.29 -6.83
CA LYS A 37 3.29 2.17 -7.66
C LYS A 37 1.89 2.22 -7.06
N LEU A 38 1.42 3.42 -6.71
CA LEU A 38 0.08 3.65 -6.19
C LEU A 38 -0.76 4.39 -7.22
N LEU A 39 -1.95 3.87 -7.49
CA LEU A 39 -2.94 4.47 -8.37
C LEU A 39 -4.23 4.68 -7.60
N LEU A 40 -4.98 5.72 -7.95
CA LEU A 40 -6.37 5.88 -7.51
C LEU A 40 -7.29 5.49 -8.66
N ASN A 41 -8.08 4.44 -8.43
CA ASN A 41 -9.07 3.93 -9.37
C ASN A 41 -10.31 4.84 -9.40
N ASP A 42 -11.14 4.68 -10.43
CA ASP A 42 -12.38 5.43 -10.61
C ASP A 42 -13.37 5.25 -9.44
N ASP A 43 -13.35 4.08 -8.81
CA ASP A 43 -14.16 3.72 -7.63
C ASP A 43 -13.56 4.22 -6.30
N ASP A 44 -12.66 5.20 -6.34
CA ASP A 44 -11.97 5.80 -5.19
C ASP A 44 -11.16 4.77 -4.37
N SER A 45 -10.82 3.64 -4.99
CA SER A 45 -9.97 2.61 -4.43
C SER A 45 -8.50 2.82 -4.80
N PHE A 46 -7.59 2.56 -3.87
CA PHE A 46 -6.15 2.71 -4.05
C PHE A 46 -5.54 1.38 -4.48
N GLN A 47 -5.00 1.30 -5.71
CA GLN A 47 -4.28 0.13 -6.20
C GLN A 47 -2.77 0.31 -5.98
N ALA A 48 -2.17 -0.54 -5.15
CA ALA A 48 -0.74 -0.56 -4.90
C ALA A 48 -0.09 -1.77 -5.58
N VAL A 49 0.90 -1.53 -6.43
CA VAL A 49 1.67 -2.54 -7.15
C VAL A 49 3.11 -2.51 -6.66
N VAL A 50 3.57 -3.60 -6.05
CA VAL A 50 4.97 -3.79 -5.62
C VAL A 50 5.75 -4.35 -6.79
N PHE A 51 6.81 -3.64 -7.19
CA PHE A 51 7.62 -4.03 -8.33
C PHE A 51 9.09 -3.68 -8.12
N ASP A 52 9.96 -4.34 -8.87
CA ASP A 52 11.36 -3.99 -8.96
C ASP A 52 11.56 -2.81 -9.93
N PRO A 53 12.15 -1.68 -9.50
CA PRO A 53 12.36 -0.54 -10.40
C PRO A 53 13.40 -0.83 -11.50
N ASP A 54 14.30 -1.78 -11.32
CA ASP A 54 15.39 -2.11 -12.26
C ASP A 54 14.96 -3.19 -13.27
N THR A 55 14.38 -4.29 -12.82
CA THR A 55 13.91 -5.41 -13.65
C THR A 55 12.49 -5.26 -14.17
N LYS A 56 11.70 -4.33 -13.57
CA LYS A 56 10.27 -4.13 -13.84
C LYS A 56 9.40 -5.33 -13.48
N GLU A 57 9.92 -6.29 -12.72
CA GLU A 57 9.16 -7.44 -12.26
C GLU A 57 8.13 -7.03 -11.20
N VAL A 58 6.89 -7.49 -11.34
CA VAL A 58 5.81 -7.24 -10.38
C VAL A 58 5.75 -8.40 -9.41
N PHE A 59 5.88 -8.11 -8.12
CA PHE A 59 5.83 -9.12 -7.05
C PHE A 59 4.47 -9.24 -6.40
N SER A 60 3.74 -8.14 -6.27
CA SER A 60 2.45 -8.14 -5.58
C SER A 60 1.58 -6.99 -6.04
N GLU A 61 0.27 -7.20 -6.02
CA GLU A 61 -0.73 -6.18 -6.27
C GLU A 61 -1.81 -6.28 -5.19
N LYS A 62 -2.18 -5.13 -4.62
CA LYS A 62 -3.25 -5.03 -3.62
C LYS A 62 -4.08 -3.77 -3.83
N THR A 63 -5.37 -3.88 -3.52
CA THR A 63 -6.31 -2.76 -3.54
C THR A 63 -6.75 -2.44 -2.12
N PHE A 64 -6.81 -1.15 -1.80
CA PHE A 64 -7.22 -0.63 -0.50
C PHE A 64 -8.33 0.40 -0.68
N GLN A 65 -9.25 0.47 0.27
CA GLN A 65 -10.31 1.49 0.26
C GLN A 65 -9.92 2.73 1.08
N ASN A 66 -8.85 2.63 1.87
CA ASN A 66 -8.48 3.68 2.83
C ASN A 66 -7.02 4.09 2.68
N GLU A 67 -6.76 5.40 2.81
CA GLU A 67 -5.41 5.97 2.79
C GLU A 67 -4.52 5.39 3.90
N LYS A 68 -5.10 5.09 5.07
CA LYS A 68 -4.36 4.57 6.23
C LYS A 68 -3.80 3.17 5.97
N GLU A 69 -4.60 2.30 5.36
CA GLU A 69 -4.18 0.94 5.00
C GLU A 69 -3.14 0.98 3.90
N THR A 70 -3.38 1.81 2.88
CA THR A 70 -2.44 2.09 1.79
C THR A 70 -1.08 2.53 2.31
N TYR A 71 -1.05 3.53 3.19
CA TYR A 71 0.17 4.00 3.83
C TYR A 71 0.89 2.90 4.60
N THR A 72 0.15 2.16 5.42
CA THR A 72 0.72 1.08 6.23
C THR A 72 1.37 0.02 5.34
N PHE A 73 0.74 -0.29 4.20
CA PHE A 73 1.29 -1.20 3.21
C PHE A 73 2.57 -0.67 2.56
N ILE A 74 2.58 0.58 2.08
CA ILE A 74 3.75 1.21 1.47
C ILE A 74 4.93 1.22 2.44
N VAL A 75 4.68 1.64 3.69
CA VAL A 75 5.68 1.68 4.75
C VAL A 75 6.20 0.28 5.06
N LYS A 76 5.34 -0.72 5.25
CA LYS A 76 5.79 -2.11 5.50
C LYS A 76 6.58 -2.71 4.33
N THR A 77 6.29 -2.28 3.11
CA THR A 77 6.98 -2.77 1.91
C THR A 77 8.34 -2.08 1.76
N LEU A 78 8.39 -0.77 1.98
CA LEU A 78 9.56 0.07 1.69
C LEU A 78 10.44 0.36 2.90
N GLU A 79 10.00 0.11 4.14
CA GLU A 79 10.90 0.11 5.29
C GLU A 79 11.69 -1.20 5.32
N PRO A 80 12.99 -1.15 5.61
CA PRO A 80 13.75 -2.35 5.87
C PRO A 80 13.09 -3.06 7.06
N LYS A 81 12.84 -4.36 6.92
CA LYS A 81 12.61 -5.21 8.09
C LYS A 81 13.85 -5.04 8.97
N LYS A 82 13.82 -4.15 9.95
CA LYS A 82 14.58 -4.41 11.15
C LYS A 82 14.10 -5.77 11.61
N ASP A 83 15.05 -6.66 11.81
CA ASP A 83 14.84 -8.01 12.29
C ASP A 83 13.91 -7.97 13.52
N ASP A 84 12.62 -8.18 13.31
CA ASP A 84 11.62 -8.16 14.36
C ASP A 84 11.18 -9.61 14.59
N ASN A 85 11.92 -10.28 15.48
CA ASN A 85 11.33 -11.12 16.51
C ASN A 85 10.38 -10.26 17.40
N ALA A 86 9.40 -9.62 16.80
CA ALA A 86 8.32 -8.92 17.48
C ALA A 86 7.04 -9.30 16.75
N GLY A 87 6.13 -9.90 17.53
CA GLY A 87 4.91 -10.50 17.03
C GLY A 87 4.21 -9.60 16.02
N LEU A 88 3.84 -10.23 14.90
CA LEU A 88 2.69 -9.80 14.13
C LEU A 88 1.49 -9.83 15.08
N GLU A 89 1.31 -8.75 15.85
CA GLU A 89 0.01 -8.42 16.37
C GLU A 89 -0.84 -8.15 15.14
N TYR A 90 -1.58 -9.20 14.77
CA TYR A 90 -2.71 -9.14 13.90
C TYR A 90 -3.53 -7.93 14.36
N ILE A 91 -3.49 -6.86 13.56
CA ILE A 91 -4.57 -5.90 13.56
C ILE A 91 -5.80 -6.72 13.21
N ASP A 92 -6.55 -7.06 14.25
CA ASP A 92 -7.90 -7.55 14.21
C ASP A 92 -8.69 -6.51 13.40
N LEU A 93 -8.72 -6.69 12.08
CA LEU A 93 -9.77 -6.11 11.27
C LEU A 93 -11.01 -6.87 11.75
N ASP A 94 -11.72 -6.25 12.68
CA ASP A 94 -13.13 -6.52 12.91
C ASP A 94 -13.84 -6.24 11.58
N ILE A 95 -13.81 -7.24 10.69
CA ILE A 95 -14.70 -7.37 9.56
C ILE A 95 -16.01 -7.82 10.19
N THR A 96 -16.73 -6.87 10.77
CA THR A 96 -18.14 -7.04 11.07
C THR A 96 -18.83 -7.25 9.73
N GLU A 97 -19.06 -8.51 9.37
CA GLU A 97 -19.90 -8.90 8.25
C GLU A 97 -21.23 -8.12 8.37
N PRO A 98 -21.68 -7.40 7.32
CA PRO A 98 -23.05 -6.90 7.33
C PRO A 98 -23.95 -8.14 7.23
N LYS A 99 -24.51 -8.59 8.36
CA LYS A 99 -25.60 -9.56 8.34
C LYS A 99 -26.77 -8.91 7.61
N GLY A 100 -26.89 -9.26 6.33
CA GLY A 100 -28.02 -8.97 5.48
C GLY A 100 -29.31 -9.44 6.14
N THR A 101 -30.33 -8.61 5.97
CA THR A 101 -31.72 -8.86 6.32
C THR A 101 -32.33 -10.03 5.54
N LEU A 102 -32.90 -10.99 6.25
CA LEU A 102 -34.10 -11.77 5.87
C LEU A 102 -34.99 -11.73 7.13
N GLY A 103 -36.23 -11.24 7.16
CA GLY A 103 -37.24 -11.29 6.11
C GLY A 103 -38.05 -12.58 6.24
N ASP A 104 -38.83 -12.72 7.32
CA ASP A 104 -40.26 -13.09 7.36
C ASP A 104 -40.77 -12.97 8.81
#